data_AF-A0AAW5A386-F1
#
_entry.id   AF-A0AAW5A386-F1
#
_cell.length_a   1.000
_cell.length_b   1.000
_cell.length_c   1.000
_cell.angle_alpha   90.00
_cell.angle_beta   90.00
_cell.angle_gamma   90.00
#
_symmetry.space_group_name_H-M   'P 1'
#
loop_
_entity.id
_entity.type
_entity.pdbx_description
1 polymer ?
#
loop_
_entity_poly.entity_id
_entity_poly.type
_entity_poly.pdbx_seq_one_letter_code
_entity_poly.pdbx_strand_id
1 'polypeptide(L)'
;MMKTFYFFWLFILSLFSVNSVADDITEFDYPFLLGNWYWFSNQQDGIESEGEKYRAMHVMFKSDYQFAMRLLRTDGKVEQWTGDYDIDDTNITFISSNEDDQMHTYLLNYNRFVLDGAHFTKLAPENLAGNWRTKTISGQDVADNIAEFALSLRPDFLFSAEISNQAGKTKEHRGVYYLEDDQIVLLYEEGQHDSHFVLNGQNTLTLSNKHFGMEAILNRE
;
A
#
# COMPACT_ATOMS: atom_id res chain seq x y z
N MET A 1 -22.16 59.21 31.00
CA MET A 1 -21.63 58.72 29.72
C MET A 1 -20.70 57.54 30.02
N MET A 2 -21.21 56.31 29.95
CA MET A 2 -20.39 55.10 30.11
C MET A 2 -20.87 54.08 29.09
N LYS A 3 -19.91 53.62 28.29
CA LYS A 3 -20.07 52.87 27.06
C LYS A 3 -20.35 51.39 27.36
N THR A 4 -21.35 50.86 26.69
CA THR A 4 -21.59 49.43 26.48
C THR A 4 -20.37 48.80 25.78
N PHE A 5 -19.86 47.69 26.32
CA PHE A 5 -18.95 46.79 25.63
C PHE A 5 -19.69 45.47 25.39
N TYR A 6 -20.03 45.20 24.13
CA TYR A 6 -20.47 43.88 23.69
C TYR A 6 -19.21 43.06 23.39
N PHE A 7 -19.05 41.95 24.11
CA PHE A 7 -17.99 40.97 23.90
C PHE A 7 -18.46 40.01 22.79
N PHE A 8 -17.87 40.13 21.60
CA PHE A 8 -18.13 39.22 20.48
C PHE A 8 -17.09 38.10 20.54
N TRP A 9 -17.46 36.95 21.10
CA TRP A 9 -16.59 35.78 21.11
C TRP A 9 -16.84 34.98 19.82
N LEU A 10 -15.97 35.16 18.83
CA LEU A 10 -15.90 34.31 17.65
C LEU A 10 -15.37 32.94 18.06
N PHE A 11 -16.25 31.95 18.05
CA PHE A 11 -15.91 30.53 18.18
C PHE A 11 -15.29 30.09 16.85
N ILE A 12 -13.95 30.04 16.78
CA ILE A 12 -13.24 29.40 15.68
C ILE A 12 -13.35 27.89 15.95
N LEU A 13 -14.31 27.23 15.29
CA LEU A 13 -14.33 25.78 15.16
C LEU A 13 -13.19 25.38 14.23
N SER A 14 -12.05 25.07 14.84
CA SER A 14 -10.96 24.33 14.21
C SER A 14 -11.49 22.97 13.75
N LEU A 15 -11.55 22.78 12.43
CA LEU A 15 -11.70 21.47 11.80
C LEU A 15 -10.39 20.71 12.06
N PHE A 16 -10.35 19.95 13.15
CA PHE A 16 -9.37 18.88 13.28
C PHE A 16 -9.86 17.73 12.41
N SER A 17 -9.26 17.59 11.22
CA SER A 17 -9.32 16.34 10.46
C SER A 17 -8.60 15.29 11.31
N VAL A 18 -9.36 14.40 11.93
CA VAL A 18 -8.79 13.23 12.57
C VAL A 18 -8.50 12.26 11.42
N ASN A 19 -7.23 12.01 11.12
CA ASN A 19 -6.84 10.97 10.18
C ASN A 19 -7.30 9.63 10.78
N SER A 20 -8.44 9.13 10.31
CA SER A 20 -8.86 7.77 10.61
C SER A 20 -8.04 6.84 9.73
N VAL A 21 -7.49 5.77 10.32
CA VAL A 21 -7.00 4.62 9.56
C VAL A 21 -8.09 4.22 8.58
N ALA A 22 -7.74 4.09 7.30
CA ALA A 22 -8.67 3.52 6.34
C ALA A 22 -8.82 2.04 6.69
N ASP A 23 -9.92 1.67 7.37
CA ASP A 23 -10.28 0.26 7.58
C ASP A 23 -10.42 -0.48 6.23
N ASP A 24 -10.64 0.29 5.16
CA ASP A 24 -10.68 -0.12 3.77
C ASP A 24 -9.70 0.73 2.93
N ILE A 25 -8.56 0.16 2.56
CA ILE A 25 -7.53 0.83 1.74
C ILE A 25 -8.01 1.17 0.32
N THR A 26 -9.20 0.74 -0.08
CA THR A 26 -9.76 1.06 -1.38
C THR A 26 -10.24 2.51 -1.52
N GLU A 27 -10.42 3.21 -0.40
CA GLU A 27 -10.78 4.64 -0.37
C GLU A 27 -9.54 5.55 -0.38
N PHE A 28 -8.33 4.99 -0.28
CA PHE A 28 -7.10 5.79 -0.24
C PHE A 28 -6.77 6.37 -1.62
N ASP A 29 -6.50 7.68 -1.68
CA ASP A 29 -6.30 8.41 -2.94
C ASP A 29 -5.03 8.02 -3.70
N TYR A 30 -4.00 7.50 -3.00
CA TYR A 30 -2.68 7.21 -3.56
C TYR A 30 -2.28 5.73 -3.40
N PRO A 31 -3.09 4.75 -3.83
CA PRO A 31 -2.95 3.34 -3.45
C PRO A 31 -1.61 2.71 -3.86
N PHE A 32 -1.00 3.21 -4.93
CA PHE A 32 0.30 2.72 -5.39
C PHE A 32 1.45 3.08 -4.46
N LEU A 33 1.32 4.13 -3.65
CA LEU A 33 2.33 4.55 -2.67
C LEU A 33 2.44 3.55 -1.51
N LEU A 34 1.34 2.89 -1.15
CA LEU A 34 1.25 2.04 0.05
C LEU A 34 2.29 0.92 0.06
N GLY A 35 2.80 0.59 1.25
CA GLY A 35 3.71 -0.52 1.46
C GLY A 35 5.19 -0.12 1.44
N ASN A 36 6.04 -1.10 1.11
CA ASN A 36 7.48 -1.03 1.36
C ASN A 36 8.28 -0.70 0.09
N TRP A 37 9.13 0.32 0.21
CA TRP A 37 9.98 0.83 -0.86
C TRP A 37 11.45 0.79 -0.46
N TYR A 38 12.29 0.33 -1.38
CA TYR A 38 13.71 0.16 -1.14
C TYR A 38 14.55 0.87 -2.18
N TRP A 39 15.53 1.61 -1.72
CA TRP A 39 16.59 2.16 -2.54
C TRP A 39 17.93 1.58 -2.10
N PHE A 40 18.79 1.30 -3.08
CA PHE A 40 20.15 0.84 -2.86
C PHE A 40 21.11 1.71 -3.66
N SER A 41 22.19 2.13 -3.03
CA SER A 41 23.25 2.86 -3.72
C SER A 41 23.86 1.96 -4.80
N ASN A 42 24.11 2.54 -5.98
CA ASN A 42 24.91 1.92 -7.03
C ASN A 42 26.43 2.15 -6.84
N GLN A 43 26.83 2.88 -5.79
CA GLN A 43 28.21 3.16 -5.44
C GLN A 43 28.65 2.33 -4.24
N GLN A 44 29.83 1.72 -4.34
CA GLN A 44 30.39 0.89 -3.28
C GLN A 44 30.63 1.67 -1.97
N ASP A 45 30.96 2.96 -2.08
CA ASP A 45 31.21 3.84 -0.94
C ASP A 45 29.95 4.57 -0.43
N GLY A 46 28.76 4.24 -0.95
CA GLY A 46 27.51 4.94 -0.64
C GLY A 46 27.40 6.34 -1.27
N ILE A 47 26.27 7.01 -1.04
CA ILE A 47 26.02 8.40 -1.44
C ILE A 47 26.19 9.30 -0.22
N GLU A 48 26.93 10.39 -0.37
CA GLU A 48 27.14 11.39 0.69
C GLU A 48 25.94 12.32 0.82
N SER A 49 25.45 12.50 2.05
CA SER A 49 24.43 13.47 2.41
C SER A 49 24.68 13.95 3.84
N GLU A 50 24.67 15.25 4.06
CA GLU A 50 24.83 15.88 5.39
C GLU A 50 26.09 15.44 6.17
N GLY A 51 27.17 15.11 5.46
CA GLY A 51 28.42 14.66 6.06
C GLY A 51 28.47 13.17 6.42
N GLU A 52 27.41 12.42 6.12
CA GLU A 52 27.31 10.98 6.29
C GLU A 52 27.18 10.27 4.93
N LYS A 53 27.44 8.95 4.89
CA LYS A 53 27.35 8.15 3.66
C LYS A 53 26.36 7.02 3.80
N TYR A 54 25.43 6.93 2.85
CA TYR A 54 24.31 5.99 2.87
C TYR A 54 24.41 4.96 1.75
N ARG A 55 24.12 3.69 2.08
CA ARG A 55 24.14 2.58 1.11
C ARG A 55 22.76 2.04 0.77
N ALA A 56 21.78 2.23 1.65
CA ALA A 56 20.41 1.79 1.41
C ALA A 56 19.42 2.65 2.19
N MET A 57 18.20 2.73 1.67
CA MET A 57 17.07 3.38 2.31
C MET A 57 15.86 2.47 2.19
N HIS A 58 15.07 2.40 3.26
CA HIS A 58 13.77 1.75 3.28
C HIS A 58 12.76 2.79 3.73
N VAL A 59 11.66 2.95 2.99
CA VAL A 59 10.52 3.77 3.40
C VAL A 59 9.24 2.94 3.28
N MET A 60 8.39 3.08 4.29
CA MET A 60 7.07 2.46 4.35
C MET A 60 6.02 3.54 4.47
N PHE A 61 4.97 3.45 3.64
CA PHE A 61 3.81 4.33 3.68
C PHE A 61 2.56 3.51 4.03
N LYS A 62 1.70 4.10 4.87
CA LYS A 62 0.42 3.53 5.30
C LYS A 62 -0.74 4.43 4.92
N SER A 63 -1.91 3.83 4.70
CA SER A 63 -3.15 4.49 4.30
C SER A 63 -3.70 5.48 5.34
N ASP A 64 -3.20 5.42 6.57
CA ASP A 64 -3.48 6.35 7.66
C ASP A 64 -2.56 7.59 7.66
N TYR A 65 -1.85 7.81 6.55
CA TYR A 65 -0.89 8.90 6.34
C TYR A 65 0.33 8.85 7.26
N GLN A 66 0.68 7.67 7.79
CA GLN A 66 1.92 7.47 8.54
C GLN A 66 3.05 6.92 7.67
N PHE A 67 4.27 7.38 7.94
CA PHE A 67 5.47 6.82 7.33
C PHE A 67 6.47 6.31 8.37
N ALA A 68 7.29 5.37 7.94
CA ALA A 68 8.51 4.99 8.63
C ALA A 68 9.66 4.89 7.63
N MET A 69 10.78 5.53 7.93
CA MET A 69 11.97 5.57 7.09
C MET A 69 13.18 5.06 7.86
N ARG A 70 14.03 4.27 7.19
CA ARG A 70 15.28 3.76 7.73
C ARG A 70 16.40 3.95 6.74
N LEU A 71 17.48 4.58 7.19
CA LEU A 71 18.66 4.85 6.38
C LEU A 71 19.82 4.05 6.92
N LEU A 72 20.43 3.27 6.03
CA LEU A 72 21.56 2.42 6.36
C LEU A 72 22.84 3.11 5.90
N ARG A 73 23.66 3.48 6.87
CA ARG A 73 24.97 4.07 6.63
C ARG A 73 25.99 3.02 6.20
N THR A 74 27.06 3.48 5.58
CA THR A 74 28.18 2.62 5.16
C THR A 74 28.97 2.05 6.34
N ASP A 75 28.98 2.75 7.48
CA ASP A 75 29.54 2.29 8.76
C ASP A 75 28.65 1.27 9.50
N GLY A 76 27.48 0.94 8.93
CA GLY A 76 26.54 -0.03 9.47
C GLY A 76 25.54 0.53 10.48
N LYS A 77 25.59 1.82 10.82
CA LYS A 77 24.56 2.45 11.65
C LYS A 77 23.26 2.59 10.88
N VAL A 78 22.15 2.58 11.62
CA VAL A 78 20.80 2.79 11.09
C VAL A 78 20.22 4.04 11.74
N GLU A 79 19.77 4.95 10.90
CA GLU A 79 18.99 6.12 11.30
C GLU A 79 17.52 5.83 10.97
N GLN A 80 16.61 6.29 11.82
CA GLN A 80 15.18 6.01 11.68
C GLN A 80 14.36 7.28 11.92
N TRP A 81 13.42 7.51 11.01
CA TRP A 81 12.41 8.56 11.12
C TRP A 81 11.02 7.94 11.03
N THR A 82 10.10 8.53 11.78
CA THR A 82 8.69 8.14 11.76
C THR A 82 7.87 9.40 11.98
N GLY A 83 6.74 9.49 11.31
CA GLY A 83 5.85 10.63 11.43
C GLY A 83 4.67 10.50 10.50
N ASP A 84 4.06 11.64 10.22
CA ASP A 84 2.96 11.76 9.29
C ASP A 84 3.48 12.24 7.92
N TYR A 85 2.76 11.97 6.86
CA TYR A 85 3.03 12.55 5.55
C TYR A 85 1.79 13.20 4.95
N ASP A 86 2.01 14.27 4.20
CA ASP A 86 1.00 14.86 3.31
C ASP A 86 1.47 14.67 1.86
N ILE A 87 0.53 14.49 0.94
CA ILE A 87 0.84 14.19 -0.46
C ILE A 87 -0.18 14.82 -1.41
N ASP A 88 0.34 15.42 -2.48
CA ASP A 88 -0.41 15.88 -3.64
C ASP A 88 0.10 15.20 -4.91
N ASP A 89 -0.34 15.62 -6.10
CA ASP A 89 0.07 14.99 -7.38
C ASP A 89 1.57 15.08 -7.71
N THR A 90 2.33 15.92 -7.01
CA THR A 90 3.70 16.30 -7.34
C THR A 90 4.66 16.28 -6.16
N ASN A 91 4.18 16.52 -4.94
CA ASN A 91 4.99 16.63 -3.75
C ASN A 91 4.52 15.68 -2.66
N ILE A 92 5.48 15.22 -1.87
CA ILE A 92 5.25 14.56 -0.59
C ILE A 92 5.97 15.37 0.50
N THR A 93 5.27 15.64 1.60
CA THR A 93 5.80 16.36 2.75
C THR A 93 5.89 15.41 3.94
N PHE A 94 7.10 15.22 4.47
CA PHE A 94 7.32 14.45 5.69
C PHE A 94 7.26 15.36 6.92
N ILE A 95 6.42 15.01 7.89
CA ILE A 95 6.16 15.79 9.10
C ILE A 95 6.63 14.95 10.30
N SER A 96 7.65 15.45 11.01
CA SER A 96 8.23 14.76 12.17
C SER A 96 8.28 15.68 13.39
N SER A 97 8.07 15.14 14.58
CA SER A 97 7.80 15.92 15.80
C SER A 97 8.93 16.82 16.30
N ASN A 98 10.16 16.69 15.77
CA ASN A 98 11.33 17.47 16.19
C ASN A 98 12.19 17.97 15.02
N GLU A 99 11.67 17.91 13.79
CA GLU A 99 12.37 18.32 12.58
C GLU A 99 11.47 19.26 11.78
N ASP A 100 12.06 20.12 10.95
CA ASP A 100 11.28 20.94 10.04
C ASP A 100 10.61 20.04 8.98
N ASP A 101 9.39 20.41 8.56
CA ASP A 101 8.67 19.69 7.51
C ASP A 101 9.52 19.64 6.22
N GLN A 102 9.68 18.43 5.67
CA GLN A 102 10.50 18.22 4.49
C GLN A 102 9.64 17.91 3.28
N MET A 103 9.56 18.87 2.35
CA MET A 103 8.82 18.73 1.10
C MET A 103 9.75 18.28 -0.02
N HIS A 104 9.36 17.22 -0.71
CA HIS A 104 10.12 16.58 -1.78
C HIS A 104 9.27 16.41 -3.03
N THR A 105 9.91 16.48 -4.19
CA THR A 105 9.26 16.14 -5.45
C THR A 105 9.27 14.64 -5.65
N TYR A 106 8.19 14.09 -6.22
CA TYR A 106 8.13 12.66 -6.50
C TYR A 106 7.53 12.31 -7.86
N LEU A 107 7.82 11.09 -8.30
CA LEU A 107 7.11 10.43 -9.41
C LEU A 107 6.72 9.03 -8.96
N LEU A 108 5.46 8.66 -9.16
CA LEU A 108 4.92 7.37 -8.75
C LEU A 108 4.23 6.64 -9.90
N ASN A 109 4.43 5.34 -9.96
CA ASN A 109 3.55 4.40 -10.64
C ASN A 109 3.42 3.12 -9.79
N TYR A 110 2.73 2.10 -10.30
CA TYR A 110 2.40 0.88 -9.55
C TYR A 110 3.60 0.10 -9.00
N ASN A 111 4.81 0.24 -9.57
CA ASN A 111 6.01 -0.48 -9.10
C ASN A 111 7.28 0.37 -8.96
N ARG A 112 7.20 1.68 -9.24
CA ARG A 112 8.32 2.62 -9.17
C ARG A 112 7.92 3.88 -8.44
N PHE A 113 8.74 4.25 -7.47
CA PHE A 113 8.67 5.50 -6.73
C PHE A 113 10.01 6.21 -6.88
N VAL A 114 9.99 7.46 -7.33
CA VAL A 114 11.17 8.32 -7.43
C VAL A 114 10.96 9.48 -6.47
N LEU A 115 11.88 9.66 -5.52
CA LEU A 115 11.84 10.75 -4.54
C LEU A 115 13.11 11.58 -4.69
N ASP A 116 12.99 12.84 -5.10
CA ASP A 116 14.14 13.72 -5.40
C ASP A 116 15.22 13.07 -6.29
N GLY A 117 14.78 12.28 -7.26
CA GLY A 117 15.66 11.57 -8.19
C GLY A 117 16.21 10.23 -7.65
N ALA A 118 16.01 9.87 -6.39
CA ALA A 118 16.32 8.54 -5.88
C ALA A 118 15.26 7.52 -6.33
N HIS A 119 15.67 6.44 -6.99
CA HIS A 119 14.78 5.42 -7.54
C HIS A 119 14.53 4.28 -6.55
N PHE A 120 13.35 4.25 -5.97
CA PHE A 120 12.91 3.16 -5.09
C PHE A 120 12.18 2.07 -5.87
N THR A 121 12.36 0.83 -5.40
CA THR A 121 11.69 -0.37 -5.92
C THR A 121 10.75 -0.92 -4.87
N LYS A 122 9.54 -1.26 -5.28
CA LYS A 122 8.56 -1.95 -4.44
C LYS A 122 8.83 -3.45 -4.43
N LEU A 123 8.76 -4.08 -3.26
CA LEU A 123 8.94 -5.54 -3.14
C LEU A 123 7.64 -6.20 -2.70
N ALA A 124 7.20 -7.20 -3.46
CA ALA A 124 6.07 -8.03 -3.05
C ALA A 124 6.48 -8.93 -1.86
N PRO A 125 5.55 -9.25 -0.93
CA PRO A 125 5.80 -10.21 0.13
C PRO A 125 6.34 -11.54 -0.40
N GLU A 126 7.26 -12.13 0.35
CA GLU A 126 7.84 -13.42 0.00
C GLU A 126 6.74 -14.48 -0.10
N ASN A 127 6.81 -15.32 -1.14
CA ASN A 127 5.82 -16.37 -1.40
C ASN A 127 4.38 -15.89 -1.68
N LEU A 128 4.12 -14.60 -1.91
CA LEU A 128 2.82 -14.16 -2.42
C LEU A 128 2.72 -14.30 -3.94
N ALA A 129 3.77 -13.87 -4.65
CA ALA A 129 3.82 -14.00 -6.11
C ALA A 129 3.79 -15.48 -6.54
N GLY A 130 3.04 -15.79 -7.59
CA GLY A 130 2.82 -17.15 -8.07
C GLY A 130 1.50 -17.32 -8.80
N ASN A 131 1.29 -18.54 -9.28
CA ASN A 131 0.01 -18.98 -9.82
C ASN A 131 -0.72 -19.76 -8.73
N TRP A 132 -1.97 -19.41 -8.53
CA TRP A 132 -2.83 -19.90 -7.49
C TRP A 132 -4.11 -20.43 -8.12
N ARG A 133 -4.53 -21.62 -7.73
CA ARG A 133 -5.79 -22.21 -8.21
C ARG A 133 -6.65 -22.62 -7.04
N THR A 134 -7.93 -22.31 -7.14
CA THR A 134 -8.91 -22.57 -6.09
C THR A 134 -9.03 -24.05 -5.81
N LYS A 135 -8.88 -24.40 -4.54
CA LYS A 135 -9.22 -25.69 -3.97
C LYS A 135 -10.64 -25.68 -3.41
N THR A 136 -11.03 -24.59 -2.77
CA THR A 136 -12.35 -24.43 -2.16
C THR A 136 -12.73 -22.95 -2.18
N ILE A 137 -13.97 -22.66 -2.56
CA ILE A 137 -14.57 -21.33 -2.43
C ILE A 137 -15.87 -21.48 -1.65
N SER A 138 -16.08 -20.60 -0.68
CA SER A 138 -17.27 -20.58 0.15
C SER A 138 -17.77 -19.14 0.32
N GLY A 139 -19.08 -18.99 0.57
CA GLY A 139 -19.74 -17.70 0.71
C GLY A 139 -21.17 -17.75 0.17
N GLN A 140 -22.07 -17.04 0.85
CA GLN A 140 -23.52 -17.21 0.71
C GLN A 140 -24.05 -16.94 -0.71
N ASP A 141 -23.39 -16.04 -1.45
CA ASP A 141 -23.81 -15.61 -2.80
C ASP A 141 -22.83 -16.02 -3.92
N VAL A 142 -21.70 -16.64 -3.57
CA VAL A 142 -20.55 -16.83 -4.47
C VAL A 142 -20.28 -18.30 -4.78
N ALA A 143 -20.44 -19.18 -3.78
CA ALA A 143 -20.09 -20.59 -3.91
C ALA A 143 -20.97 -21.35 -4.92
N ASP A 144 -22.23 -20.96 -5.07
CA ASP A 144 -23.19 -21.73 -5.86
C ASP A 144 -23.01 -21.57 -7.38
N ASN A 145 -22.27 -20.54 -7.82
CA ASN A 145 -22.09 -20.25 -9.24
C ASN A 145 -20.64 -20.32 -9.74
N ILE A 146 -19.63 -20.28 -8.86
CA ILE A 146 -18.22 -20.38 -9.25
C ILE A 146 -17.78 -21.84 -9.23
N ALA A 147 -17.27 -22.33 -10.35
CA ALA A 147 -16.66 -23.66 -10.46
C ALA A 147 -15.16 -23.59 -10.19
N GLU A 148 -14.49 -22.57 -10.72
CA GLU A 148 -13.05 -22.42 -10.61
C GLU A 148 -12.64 -20.95 -10.54
N PHE A 149 -11.60 -20.69 -9.77
CA PHE A 149 -10.93 -19.40 -9.74
C PHE A 149 -9.42 -19.60 -9.77
N ALA A 150 -8.76 -18.99 -10.74
CA ALA A 150 -7.31 -18.99 -10.90
C ALA A 150 -6.79 -17.55 -10.79
N LEU A 151 -5.72 -17.36 -10.04
CA LEU A 151 -5.10 -16.06 -9.78
C LEU A 151 -3.59 -16.16 -10.02
N SER A 152 -3.07 -15.33 -10.92
CA SER A 152 -1.63 -15.13 -11.09
C SER A 152 -1.25 -13.78 -10.51
N LEU A 153 -0.34 -13.77 -9.54
CA LEU A 153 0.26 -12.57 -8.94
C LEU A 153 1.73 -12.49 -9.35
N ARG A 154 2.11 -11.43 -10.06
CA ARG A 154 3.50 -11.23 -10.48
C ARG A 154 4.28 -10.36 -9.48
N PRO A 155 5.59 -10.58 -9.31
CA PRO A 155 6.42 -9.77 -8.40
C PRO A 155 6.43 -8.26 -8.70
N ASP A 156 6.06 -7.86 -9.93
CA ASP A 156 5.98 -6.48 -10.38
C ASP A 156 4.58 -5.87 -10.24
N PHE A 157 3.74 -6.43 -9.36
CA PHE A 157 2.42 -5.92 -8.98
C PHE A 157 1.35 -5.98 -10.08
N LEU A 158 1.56 -6.81 -11.10
CA LEU A 158 0.55 -7.16 -12.09
C LEU A 158 -0.19 -8.44 -11.68
N PHE A 159 -1.48 -8.52 -12.00
CA PHE A 159 -2.25 -9.76 -11.81
C PHE A 159 -3.07 -10.14 -13.03
N SER A 160 -3.41 -11.43 -13.08
CA SER A 160 -4.51 -11.94 -13.91
C SER A 160 -5.37 -12.90 -13.09
N ALA A 161 -6.68 -12.72 -13.17
CA ALA A 161 -7.67 -13.57 -12.52
C ALA A 161 -8.61 -14.16 -13.57
N GLU A 162 -8.84 -15.47 -13.52
CA GLU A 162 -9.81 -16.16 -14.34
C GLU A 162 -10.84 -16.85 -13.44
N ILE A 163 -12.11 -16.55 -13.67
CA ILE A 163 -13.24 -17.14 -12.95
C ILE A 163 -14.07 -17.92 -13.95
N SER A 164 -14.34 -19.19 -13.66
CA SER A 164 -15.26 -20.01 -14.45
C SER A 164 -16.47 -20.42 -13.62
N ASN A 165 -17.62 -20.50 -14.27
CA ASN A 165 -18.85 -20.97 -13.64
C ASN A 165 -19.17 -22.44 -13.97
N GLN A 166 -20.16 -23.02 -13.31
CA GLN A 166 -20.61 -24.40 -13.53
C GLN A 166 -21.09 -24.68 -14.98
N ALA A 167 -21.43 -23.63 -15.73
CA ALA A 167 -21.80 -23.73 -17.14
C ALA A 167 -20.61 -23.60 -18.12
N GLY A 168 -19.38 -23.47 -17.61
CA GLY A 168 -18.15 -23.33 -18.39
C GLY A 168 -17.94 -21.94 -18.99
N LYS A 169 -18.71 -20.92 -18.58
CA LYS A 169 -18.43 -19.53 -18.97
C LYS A 169 -17.29 -18.99 -18.13
N THR A 170 -16.34 -18.32 -18.77
CA THR A 170 -15.19 -17.70 -18.13
C THR A 170 -15.29 -16.17 -18.16
N LYS A 171 -14.75 -15.54 -17.12
CA LYS A 171 -14.47 -14.10 -17.07
C LYS A 171 -13.01 -13.91 -16.66
N GLU A 172 -12.30 -13.06 -17.38
CA GLU A 172 -10.91 -12.73 -17.11
C GLU A 172 -10.79 -11.27 -16.67
N HIS A 173 -9.99 -11.04 -15.63
CA HIS A 173 -9.60 -9.72 -15.14
C HIS A 173 -8.09 -9.60 -15.14
N ARG A 174 -7.58 -8.46 -15.61
CA ARG A 174 -6.16 -8.13 -15.58
C ARG A 174 -6.00 -6.72 -15.07
N GLY A 175 -4.93 -6.49 -14.33
CA GLY A 175 -4.66 -5.17 -13.79
C GLY A 175 -3.46 -5.18 -12.86
N VAL A 176 -3.52 -4.28 -11.89
CA VAL A 176 -2.49 -4.10 -10.87
C VAL A 176 -3.04 -4.45 -9.50
N TYR A 177 -2.18 -4.93 -8.62
CA TYR A 177 -2.55 -5.13 -7.23
C TYR A 177 -1.69 -4.29 -6.30
N TYR A 178 -2.27 -3.84 -5.20
CA TYR A 178 -1.55 -3.16 -4.13
C TYR A 178 -1.89 -3.79 -2.79
N LEU A 179 -1.03 -3.54 -1.80
CA LEU A 179 -1.01 -4.24 -0.52
C LEU A 179 -0.79 -3.23 0.59
N GLU A 180 -1.45 -3.49 1.71
CA GLU A 180 -1.14 -2.92 3.01
C GLU A 180 -1.38 -3.99 4.06
N ASP A 181 -0.40 -4.24 4.93
CA ASP A 181 -0.47 -5.27 5.96
C ASP A 181 -0.94 -6.64 5.38
N ASP A 182 -2.11 -7.15 5.77
CA ASP A 182 -2.70 -8.39 5.24
C ASP A 182 -3.82 -8.14 4.22
N GLN A 183 -4.00 -6.91 3.76
CA GLN A 183 -4.96 -6.55 2.72
C GLN A 183 -4.33 -6.58 1.33
N ILE A 184 -5.09 -7.10 0.36
CA ILE A 184 -4.78 -7.07 -1.06
C ILE A 184 -5.96 -6.49 -1.82
N VAL A 185 -5.68 -5.53 -2.70
CA VAL A 185 -6.68 -5.01 -3.63
C VAL A 185 -6.24 -5.31 -5.05
N LEU A 186 -7.14 -5.91 -5.83
CA LEU A 186 -7.00 -6.15 -7.26
C LEU A 186 -7.74 -5.05 -8.01
N LEU A 187 -7.01 -4.15 -8.68
CA LEU A 187 -7.56 -3.02 -9.43
C LEU A 187 -7.49 -3.30 -10.94
N TYR A 188 -8.62 -3.23 -11.62
CA TYR A 188 -8.77 -3.51 -13.06
C TYR A 188 -9.77 -2.53 -13.71
N GLU A 189 -9.91 -2.59 -15.03
CA GLU A 189 -10.67 -1.59 -15.81
C GLU A 189 -12.14 -1.42 -15.36
N GLU A 190 -12.80 -2.51 -14.98
CA GLU A 190 -14.21 -2.52 -14.58
C GLU A 190 -14.44 -2.32 -13.07
N GLY A 191 -13.38 -2.12 -12.27
CA GLY A 191 -13.50 -1.90 -10.83
C GLY A 191 -12.35 -2.49 -10.03
N GLN A 192 -12.63 -2.76 -8.75
CA GLN A 192 -11.66 -3.29 -7.82
C GLN A 192 -12.26 -4.39 -6.94
N HIS A 193 -11.39 -5.23 -6.41
CA HIS A 193 -11.75 -6.28 -5.46
C HIS A 193 -10.76 -6.29 -4.30
N ASP A 194 -11.26 -6.06 -3.08
CA ASP A 194 -10.50 -6.12 -1.85
C ASP A 194 -10.61 -7.52 -1.20
N SER A 195 -9.56 -7.93 -0.52
CA SER A 195 -9.53 -9.15 0.29
C SER A 195 -8.47 -9.04 1.37
N HIS A 196 -8.65 -9.73 2.48
CA HIS A 196 -7.57 -10.07 3.39
C HIS A 196 -6.92 -11.37 2.90
N PHE A 197 -5.60 -11.43 2.89
CA PHE A 197 -4.84 -12.58 2.46
C PHE A 197 -4.03 -13.20 3.61
N VAL A 198 -3.97 -14.53 3.65
CA VAL A 198 -3.10 -15.28 4.56
C VAL A 198 -2.32 -16.32 3.77
N LEU A 199 -0.99 -16.29 3.92
CA LEU A 199 -0.11 -17.31 3.37
C LEU A 199 0.10 -18.43 4.41
N ASN A 200 -0.49 -19.58 4.15
CA ASN A 200 -0.35 -20.79 4.96
C ASN A 200 0.83 -21.61 4.42
N GLY A 201 2.04 -21.22 4.82
CA GLY A 201 3.29 -21.78 4.27
C GLY A 201 3.55 -21.29 2.85
N GLN A 202 4.22 -22.11 2.03
CA GLN A 202 4.61 -21.71 0.66
C GLN A 202 3.51 -21.97 -0.39
N ASN A 203 2.54 -22.86 -0.09
CA ASN A 203 1.69 -23.47 -1.13
C ASN A 203 0.21 -23.20 -0.95
N THR A 204 -0.20 -22.43 0.05
CA THR A 204 -1.62 -22.15 0.29
C THR A 204 -1.82 -20.66 0.53
N LEU A 205 -2.70 -20.06 -0.26
CA LEU A 205 -3.16 -18.69 -0.14
C LEU A 205 -4.64 -18.73 0.21
N THR A 206 -5.00 -18.12 1.34
CA THR A 206 -6.41 -17.90 1.69
C THR A 206 -6.73 -16.44 1.42
N LEU A 207 -7.78 -16.18 0.64
CA LEU A 207 -8.37 -14.86 0.44
C LEU A 207 -9.73 -14.82 1.14
N SER A 208 -9.99 -13.74 1.88
CA SER A 208 -11.26 -13.56 2.57
C SER A 208 -11.78 -12.14 2.43
N ASN A 209 -13.07 -11.98 2.21
CA ASN A 209 -13.74 -10.69 2.19
C ASN A 209 -14.95 -10.74 3.14
N LYS A 210 -14.88 -9.94 4.21
CA LYS A 210 -15.93 -9.89 5.24
C LYS A 210 -17.23 -9.24 4.74
N HIS A 211 -17.13 -8.26 3.83
CA HIS A 211 -18.29 -7.56 3.27
C HIS A 211 -19.19 -8.51 2.48
N PHE A 212 -18.58 -9.42 1.71
CA PHE A 212 -19.31 -10.40 0.89
C PHE A 212 -19.39 -11.80 1.52
N GLY A 213 -18.81 -12.00 2.71
CA GLY A 213 -18.74 -13.30 3.38
C GLY A 213 -18.04 -14.36 2.53
N MET A 214 -17.11 -13.97 1.68
CA MET A 214 -16.40 -14.86 0.76
C MET A 214 -15.09 -15.35 1.40
N GLU A 215 -14.81 -16.64 1.26
CA GLU A 215 -13.48 -17.21 1.55
C GLU A 215 -13.08 -18.13 0.40
N ALA A 216 -11.88 -17.91 -0.16
CA ALA A 216 -11.27 -18.74 -1.18
C ALA A 216 -9.94 -19.29 -0.67
N ILE A 217 -9.79 -20.61 -0.70
CA ILE A 217 -8.53 -21.31 -0.40
C ILE A 217 -7.94 -21.76 -1.73
N LEU A 218 -6.75 -21.24 -2.04
CA LEU A 218 -6.01 -21.53 -3.26
C LEU A 218 -4.74 -22.33 -2.95
N ASN A 219 -4.43 -23.27 -3.82
CA ASN A 219 -3.14 -23.94 -3.84
C ASN A 219 -2.23 -23.31 -4.89
N ARG A 220 -0.93 -23.27 -4.60
CA ARG A 220 0.10 -22.92 -5.57
C ARG A 220 0.19 -24.00 -6.65
N GLU A 221 0.31 -23.58 -7.90
CA GLU A 221 0.63 -24.45 -9.05
C GLU A 221 2.14 -24.71 -9.19
#